data_AF-A0A964R3C0-F1
#
_entry.id   AF-A0A964R3C0-F1
#
_cell.length_a   1.000
_cell.length_b   1.000
_cell.length_c   1.000
_cell.angle_alpha   90.00
_cell.angle_beta   90.00
_cell.angle_gamma   90.00
#
_symmetry.space_group_name_H-M   'P 1'
#
loop_
_entity.id
_entity.type
_entity.pdbx_description
1 polymer ?
#
loop_
_entity_poly.entity_id
_entity_poly.type
_entity_poly.pdbx_seq_one_letter_code
_entity_poly.pdbx_strand_id
1 'polypeptide(L)'
;GHLNFFKQAKEYGDYLMVVVGRDSTVLSVKKKLPKQNENKRLEAVQKAPYVDYARLGNEGVSKYEVIKETKPDIICLGYDQIFFVEKLADKIKEFGLNIEIKRLVAFKPEIYKSSLLND
;
A
#
# COMPACT_ATOMS: atom_id res chain seq x y z
N GLY A 1 3.55 4.24 12.75
CA GLY A 1 2.70 3.37 11.91
C GLY A 1 3.47 2.84 10.71
N HIS A 2 3.63 3.65 9.67
CA HIS A 2 4.22 3.21 8.39
C HIS A 2 5.62 2.58 8.47
N LEU A 3 6.54 3.11 9.30
CA LEU A 3 7.87 2.50 9.43
C LEU A 3 7.82 1.05 9.95
N ASN A 4 6.95 0.78 10.92
CA ASN A 4 6.77 -0.57 11.44
C ASN A 4 6.06 -1.48 10.42
N PHE A 5 5.14 -0.92 9.63
CA PHE A 5 4.52 -1.64 8.52
C PHE A 5 5.55 -2.03 7.45
N PHE A 6 6.44 -1.13 7.03
CA PHE A 6 7.51 -1.44 6.08
C PHE A 6 8.50 -2.45 6.64
N LYS A 7 8.87 -2.33 7.92
CA LYS A 7 9.72 -3.32 8.59
C LYS A 7 9.10 -4.72 8.56
N GLN A 8 7.84 -4.86 8.97
CA GLN A 8 7.12 -6.14 8.91
C GLN A 8 7.02 -6.67 7.48
N ALA A 9 6.77 -5.80 6.49
CA ALA A 9 6.68 -6.22 5.09
C ALA A 9 8.01 -6.76 4.55
N LYS A 10 9.14 -6.12 4.92
CA LYS A 10 10.50 -6.54 4.52
C LYS A 10 10.91 -7.88 5.14
N GLU A 11 10.28 -8.33 6.22
CA GLU A 11 10.55 -9.67 6.80
C GLU A 11 10.03 -10.82 5.90
N TYR A 12 9.18 -10.53 4.92
CA TYR A 12 8.63 -11.52 3.99
C TYR A 12 9.41 -11.66 2.68
N GLY A 13 10.45 -10.86 2.44
CA GLY A 13 11.23 -11.00 1.21
C GLY A 13 12.40 -10.03 1.11
N ASP A 14 13.28 -10.28 0.14
CA ASP A 14 14.53 -9.53 -0.02
C ASP A 14 14.34 -8.17 -0.69
N TYR A 15 13.18 -7.93 -1.33
CA TYR A 15 12.88 -6.70 -2.06
C TYR A 15 11.46 -6.19 -1.73
N LEU A 16 11.37 -4.97 -1.20
CA LEU A 16 10.14 -4.30 -0.83
C LEU A 16 9.84 -3.17 -1.81
N MET A 17 8.83 -3.40 -2.64
CA MET A 17 8.19 -2.37 -3.46
C MET A 17 6.96 -1.79 -2.76
N VAL A 18 6.89 -0.47 -2.63
CA VAL A 18 5.73 0.24 -2.07
C VAL A 18 4.98 1.02 -3.15
N VAL A 19 3.68 0.76 -3.27
CA VAL A 19 2.79 1.50 -4.17
C VAL A 19 2.02 2.55 -3.39
N VAL A 20 2.27 3.82 -3.70
CA VAL A 20 1.63 4.96 -3.06
C VAL A 20 0.34 5.31 -3.82
N GLY A 21 -0.80 5.27 -3.14
CA GLY A 21 -2.09 5.60 -3.76
C GLY A 21 -2.17 7.05 -4.25
N ARG A 22 -2.77 7.25 -5.43
CA ARG A 22 -3.00 8.57 -6.05
C ARG A 22 -3.93 9.43 -5.21
N ASP A 23 -3.77 10.74 -5.26
CA ASP A 23 -4.66 11.70 -4.61
C ASP A 23 -6.11 11.54 -5.09
N SER A 24 -6.30 11.29 -6.39
CA SER A 24 -7.60 10.98 -7.01
C SER A 24 -8.25 9.72 -6.40
N THR A 25 -7.46 8.68 -6.14
CA THR A 25 -7.91 7.45 -5.50
C THR A 25 -8.25 7.68 -4.02
N VAL A 26 -7.44 8.46 -3.31
CA VAL A 26 -7.72 8.81 -1.91
C VAL A 26 -9.00 9.63 -1.80
N LEU A 27 -9.20 10.60 -2.71
CA LEU A 27 -10.41 11.41 -2.76
C LEU A 27 -11.66 10.56 -3.04
N SER A 28 -11.60 9.63 -3.99
CA SER A 28 -12.77 8.81 -4.34
C SER A 28 -13.20 7.88 -3.20
N VAL A 29 -12.23 7.33 -2.46
CA VAL A 29 -12.43 6.38 -1.36
C VAL A 29 -12.78 7.09 -0.04
N LYS A 30 -12.01 8.12 0.34
CA LYS A 30 -12.13 8.79 1.65
C LYS A 30 -12.98 10.06 1.61
N LYS A 31 -13.42 10.48 0.43
CA LYS A 31 -14.16 11.74 0.18
C LYS A 31 -13.44 12.99 0.67
N LYS A 32 -12.11 12.90 0.83
CA LYS A 32 -11.23 14.01 1.20
C LYS A 32 -9.83 13.76 0.64
N LEU A 33 -9.13 14.85 0.31
CA LEU A 33 -7.73 14.79 -0.07
C LEU A 33 -6.84 14.49 1.15
N PRO A 34 -5.71 13.81 0.95
CA PRO A 34 -4.69 13.71 1.99
C PRO A 34 -4.07 15.09 2.27
N LYS A 35 -3.58 15.31 3.49
CA LYS A 35 -2.89 16.56 3.87
C LYS A 35 -1.67 16.84 2.99
N GLN A 36 -0.90 15.79 2.70
CA GLN A 36 0.24 15.84 1.79
C GLN A 36 -0.17 15.24 0.44
N ASN A 37 0.16 15.94 -0.65
CA ASN A 37 -0.08 15.46 -2.00
C ASN A 37 0.71 14.18 -2.30
N GLU A 38 0.33 13.50 -3.39
CA GLU A 38 0.90 12.21 -3.75
C GLU A 38 2.42 12.23 -3.99
N ASN A 39 2.97 13.31 -4.55
CA ASN A 39 4.41 13.43 -4.80
C ASN A 39 5.21 13.56 -3.50
N LYS A 40 4.76 14.38 -2.55
CA LYS A 40 5.39 14.48 -1.22
C LYS A 40 5.30 13.16 -0.46
N ARG A 41 4.16 12.47 -0.56
CA ARG A 41 3.99 11.15 0.05
C ARG A 41 4.93 10.12 -0.59
N LEU A 42 5.09 10.13 -1.91
CA LEU A 42 6.03 9.27 -2.61
C LEU A 42 7.46 9.52 -2.15
N GLU A 43 7.90 10.77 -2.14
CA GLU A 43 9.25 11.16 -1.72
C GLU A 43 9.55 10.69 -0.29
N ALA A 44 8.58 10.86 0.63
CA ALA A 44 8.72 10.39 2.00
C ALA A 44 8.86 8.86 2.10
N VAL A 45 8.13 8.12 1.26
CA VAL A 45 8.21 6.65 1.22
C VAL A 45 9.52 6.18 0.59
N GLN A 46 10.01 6.84 -0.47
CA GLN A 46 11.29 6.51 -1.10
C GLN A 46 12.49 6.67 -0.15
N LYS A 47 12.40 7.62 0.80
CA LYS A 47 13.43 7.83 1.83
C LYS A 47 13.23 6.95 3.07
N ALA A 48 12.15 6.18 3.15
CA ALA A 48 11.87 5.37 4.31
C ALA A 48 12.84 4.18 4.39
N PRO A 49 13.36 3.85 5.58
CA PRO A 49 14.11 2.61 5.79
C PRO A 49 13.28 1.40 5.34
N TYR A 50 13.97 0.35 4.90
CA TYR A 50 13.41 -0.93 4.42
C TYR A 50 12.75 -0.91 3.05
N VAL A 51 12.47 0.26 2.46
CA VAL A 51 11.87 0.38 1.13
C VAL A 51 12.96 0.40 0.06
N ASP A 52 12.94 -0.56 -0.87
CA ASP A 52 13.91 -0.62 -1.96
C ASP A 52 13.42 0.19 -3.17
N TYR A 53 12.12 0.21 -3.40
CA TYR A 53 11.51 0.99 -4.47
C TYR A 53 10.11 1.46 -4.10
N ALA A 54 9.78 2.68 -4.53
CA ALA A 54 8.43 3.18 -4.42
C ALA A 54 8.01 3.93 -5.67
N ARG A 55 6.74 3.76 -6.02
CA ARG A 55 6.08 4.42 -7.15
C ARG A 55 4.66 4.81 -6.79
N LEU A 56 4.09 5.72 -7.56
CA LEU A 56 2.66 5.97 -7.51
C LEU A 56 1.89 4.80 -8.13
N GLY A 57 0.67 4.59 -7.62
CA GLY A 57 -0.30 3.69 -8.25
C GLY A 57 -0.70 4.18 -9.64
N ASN A 58 -1.43 3.35 -10.37
CA ASN A 58 -1.84 3.71 -11.72
C ASN A 58 -3.03 4.68 -11.65
N GLU A 59 -2.99 5.72 -12.47
CA GLU A 59 -4.07 6.70 -12.57
C GLU A 59 -5.09 6.26 -13.63
N GLY A 60 -6.38 6.51 -13.37
CA GLY A 60 -7.45 6.25 -14.35
C GLY A 60 -7.77 4.77 -14.64
N VAL A 61 -7.03 3.83 -14.07
CA VAL A 61 -7.22 2.38 -14.25
C VAL A 61 -7.45 1.67 -12.92
N SER A 62 -7.73 0.37 -13.00
CA SER A 62 -7.91 -0.47 -11.82
C SER A 62 -6.67 -0.47 -10.92
N LYS A 63 -6.88 -0.34 -9.60
CA LYS A 63 -5.85 -0.48 -8.56
C LYS A 63 -5.12 -1.83 -8.59
N TYR A 64 -5.66 -2.82 -9.31
CA TYR A 64 -5.05 -4.14 -9.48
C TYR A 64 -4.08 -4.22 -10.66
N GLU A 65 -4.06 -3.24 -11.58
CA GLU A 65 -3.14 -3.29 -12.74
C GLU A 65 -1.67 -3.28 -12.32
N VAL A 66 -1.34 -2.59 -11.22
CA VAL A 66 0.02 -2.63 -10.67
C VAL A 66 0.47 -4.04 -10.32
N ILE A 67 -0.44 -4.94 -9.95
CA ILE A 67 -0.13 -6.34 -9.64
C ILE A 67 0.26 -7.10 -10.90
N LYS A 68 -0.39 -6.82 -12.05
CA LYS A 68 -0.01 -7.43 -13.33
C LYS A 68 1.35 -6.97 -13.83
N GLU A 69 1.65 -5.68 -13.62
CA GLU A 69 2.92 -5.09 -14.05
C GLU A 69 4.09 -5.58 -13.19
N THR A 70 3.88 -5.65 -11.87
CA THR A 70 4.96 -5.94 -10.91
C THR A 70 5.09 -7.41 -10.58
N LYS A 71 4.02 -8.20 -10.75
CA LYS A 71 3.94 -9.65 -10.49
C LYS A 71 4.66 -10.06 -9.19
N PRO A 72 4.27 -9.49 -8.04
CA PRO A 72 4.95 -9.76 -6.79
C PRO A 72 4.65 -11.18 -6.30
N ASP A 73 5.58 -11.80 -5.59
CA ASP A 73 5.34 -13.09 -4.92
C ASP A 73 4.40 -12.94 -3.72
N ILE A 74 4.50 -11.80 -3.02
CA ILE A 74 3.76 -11.52 -1.79
C ILE A 74 3.17 -10.12 -1.81
N ILE A 75 1.90 -9.98 -1.43
CA ILE A 75 1.23 -8.70 -1.17
C ILE A 75 1.00 -8.54 0.33
N CYS A 76 1.66 -7.54 0.92
CA CYS A 76 1.45 -7.14 2.31
C CYS A 76 0.38 -6.06 2.43
N LEU A 77 -0.63 -6.29 3.25
CA LEU A 77 -1.76 -5.39 3.47
C LEU A 77 -1.77 -4.86 4.89
N GLY A 78 -2.11 -3.58 5.04
CA GLY A 78 -2.36 -2.98 6.34
C GLY A 78 -3.61 -3.58 7.00
N TYR A 79 -3.61 -3.61 8.33
CA TYR A 79 -4.72 -4.13 9.14
C TYR A 79 -6.09 -3.51 8.79
N ASP A 80 -6.11 -2.26 8.33
CA ASP A 80 -7.31 -1.48 8.01
C ASP A 80 -7.76 -1.59 6.53
N GLN A 81 -7.04 -2.34 5.68
CA GLN A 81 -7.30 -2.43 4.24
C GLN A 81 -8.31 -3.53 3.86
N ILE A 82 -9.49 -3.53 4.50
CA ILE A 82 -10.49 -4.61 4.37
C ILE A 82 -11.07 -4.70 2.95
N PHE A 83 -11.54 -3.57 2.40
CA PHE A 83 -12.19 -3.50 1.08
C PHE A 83 -11.29 -3.87 -0.11
N PHE A 84 -9.96 -3.81 0.08
CA PHE A 84 -9.03 -4.23 -0.96
C PHE A 84 -8.97 -5.76 -1.04
N VAL A 85 -9.06 -6.44 0.10
CA VAL A 85 -8.84 -7.88 0.23
C VAL A 85 -9.94 -8.68 -0.43
N GLU A 86 -11.20 -8.26 -0.29
CA GLU A 86 -12.37 -9.03 -0.75
C GLU A 86 -12.30 -9.41 -2.23
N LYS A 87 -11.81 -8.50 -3.08
CA LYS A 87 -11.70 -8.74 -4.54
C LYS A 87 -10.28 -9.06 -4.98
N LEU A 88 -9.30 -8.99 -4.08
CA LEU A 88 -7.89 -9.19 -4.42
C LEU A 88 -7.61 -10.64 -4.82
N ALA A 89 -8.10 -11.59 -4.03
CA ALA A 89 -7.88 -13.02 -4.29
C ALA A 89 -8.49 -13.44 -5.64
N ASP A 90 -9.70 -12.97 -5.95
CA ASP A 90 -10.36 -13.25 -7.24
C ASP A 90 -9.59 -12.62 -8.40
N LYS A 91 -9.08 -11.39 -8.23
CA LYS A 91 -8.28 -10.73 -9.27
C LYS A 91 -6.92 -11.39 -9.50
N ILE A 92 -6.26 -11.88 -8.45
CA ILE A 92 -5.02 -12.66 -8.57
C ILE A 92 -5.28 -13.92 -9.41
N LYS A 93 -6.38 -14.64 -9.13
CA LYS A 93 -6.79 -15.82 -9.91
C LYS A 93 -7.12 -15.47 -11.37
N GLU A 94 -7.88 -14.39 -11.60
CA GLU A 94 -8.20 -13.89 -12.94
C GLU A 94 -6.95 -13.53 -13.75
N PHE A 95 -5.90 -13.06 -13.08
CA PHE A 95 -4.63 -12.74 -13.73
C PHE A 95 -3.73 -13.97 -13.92
N GLY A 96 -4.13 -15.14 -13.44
CA GLY A 96 -3.33 -16.37 -13.50
C GLY A 96 -2.05 -16.29 -12.68
N LEU A 97 -2.03 -15.47 -11.61
CA LEU A 97 -0.86 -15.28 -10.75
C LEU A 97 -1.02 -16.12 -9.47
N ASN A 98 0.09 -16.59 -8.93
CA ASN A 98 0.15 -17.26 -7.64
C ASN A 98 0.85 -16.33 -6.63
N ILE A 99 0.06 -15.53 -5.92
CA ILE A 99 0.55 -14.50 -5.00
C ILE A 99 0.06 -14.78 -3.60
N GLU A 100 0.96 -14.75 -2.62
CA GLU A 100 0.61 -14.88 -1.21
C GLU A 100 0.14 -13.53 -0.65
N ILE A 101 -0.98 -13.54 0.09
CA ILE A 101 -1.49 -12.32 0.74
C ILE A 101 -1.19 -12.39 2.24
N LYS A 102 -0.46 -11.41 2.77
CA LYS A 102 -0.20 -11.25 4.20
C LYS A 102 -0.88 -10.00 4.75
N ARG A 103 -1.61 -10.13 5.85
CA ARG A 103 -2.14 -8.97 6.58
C ARG A 103 -1.25 -8.67 7.78
N LEU A 104 -0.66 -7.48 7.78
CA LEU A 104 0.29 -7.05 8.80
C LEU A 104 -0.43 -6.42 9.99
N VAL A 105 0.17 -6.56 11.18
CA VAL A 105 -0.43 -6.13 12.44
C VAL A 105 -0.28 -4.61 12.61
N ALA A 106 -1.31 -3.97 13.16
CA ALA A 106 -1.27 -2.55 13.49
C ALA A 106 -0.25 -2.26 14.59
N PHE A 107 0.65 -1.30 14.37
CA PHE A 107 1.50 -0.78 15.45
C PHE A 107 0.83 0.43 16.11
N LYS A 108 0.24 0.22 17.29
CA LYS A 108 -0.43 1.25 18.12
C LYS A 108 -1.36 2.15 17.26
N PRO A 109 -2.44 1.58 16.68
CA PRO A 109 -3.31 2.28 15.73
C PRO A 109 -3.98 3.53 16.30
N GLU A 110 -4.20 3.57 17.61
CA GLU A 110 -4.76 4.69 18.37
C GLU A 110 -3.88 5.96 18.31
N ILE A 111 -2.57 5.81 18.07
CA ILE A 111 -1.57 6.89 18.21
C ILE A 111 -0.98 7.30 16.86
N TYR A 112 -0.67 6.35 15.98
CA TYR A 112 0.13 6.63 14.78
C TYR A 112 -0.62 6.56 13.45
N LYS A 113 -1.95 6.62 13.48
CA LYS A 113 -2.76 6.70 12.27
C LYS A 113 -2.69 8.12 11.72
N SER A 114 -2.38 8.28 10.43
CA SER A 114 -2.31 9.61 9.80
C SER A 114 -3.64 10.39 9.84
N SER A 115 -4.77 9.72 10.09
CA SER A 115 -6.06 10.40 10.32
C SER A 115 -6.22 10.95 11.74
N LEU A 116 -5.34 10.58 12.67
CA LEU A 116 -5.33 10.99 14.09
C LEU A 116 -4.17 11.95 14.40
N LEU A 117 -3.08 11.89 13.63
CA LEU A 117 -1.94 12.79 13.78
C LEU A 117 -2.23 14.15 13.12
N ASN A 118 -2.18 15.21 13.93
CA ASN A 118 -2.46 16.60 13.58
C ASN A 118 -1.24 17.34 13.00
N ASP A 119 -0.29 16.64 12.38
CA ASP A 119 0.86 17.26 11.72
C ASP A 119 0.57 17.68 10.27
#